data_AF-A0A2H3BJW2-F1
#
_entry.id   AF-A0A2H3BJW2-F1
#
_cell.length_a   1.000
_cell.length_b   1.000
_cell.length_c   1.000
_cell.angle_alpha   90.00
_cell.angle_beta   90.00
_cell.angle_gamma   90.00
#
_symmetry.space_group_name_H-M   'P 1'
#
loop_
_entity.id
_entity.type
_entity.pdbx_description
1 polymer ?
#
loop_
_entity_poly.entity_id
_entity_poly.type
_entity_poly.pdbx_seq_one_letter_code
_entity_poly.pdbx_strand_id
1 'polypeptide(L)'
;NQIVNPNLRPRRVWDLYSNRVVPSWIACGRPTPISHAWVDEKDREDVRTPINGKEWPVPIPKDADLNLIRIEMLNVGAEYAWLDVLCLRQKEEGGPREDLRMEEWRLDVPTIGRVYKRAEVVIYLSGLGRPLSLKDGDLDSNRSWFRRAWTLQEVGDERIIAGDIPDGPMHARQIDDGNYETALLTRFHEELPSLPSVERRPDHIFAVLADMQKRVSTNAVDRVAGLTFLLRPYTIPAYHESETLEDAWMALVNAMDPKMRAHLLLEYPGVGLGCKKWRPTWDQV
;
A
#
# COMPACT_ATOMS: atom_id res chain seq x y z
N ASN A 1 -12.42 -17.85 -8.81
CA ASN A 1 -11.44 -18.30 -7.79
C ASN A 1 -11.48 -17.36 -6.60
N GLN A 2 -11.47 -17.87 -5.37
CA GLN A 2 -11.48 -17.05 -4.15
C GLN A 2 -10.44 -17.57 -3.16
N ILE A 3 -9.86 -16.64 -2.40
CA ILE A 3 -8.92 -16.91 -1.32
C ILE A 3 -9.73 -17.06 -0.04
N VAL A 4 -9.82 -18.29 0.46
CA VAL A 4 -10.68 -18.62 1.62
C VAL A 4 -10.08 -18.21 2.96
N ASN A 5 -8.78 -17.93 3.01
CA ASN A 5 -8.08 -17.45 4.20
C ASN A 5 -7.57 -16.02 3.96
N PRO A 6 -8.25 -14.97 4.49
CA PRO A 6 -7.77 -13.59 4.40
C PRO A 6 -6.48 -13.31 5.18
N ASN A 7 -6.07 -14.23 6.06
CA ASN A 7 -4.92 -14.08 6.94
C ASN A 7 -3.68 -14.82 6.43
N LEU A 8 -3.56 -15.03 5.12
CA LEU A 8 -2.36 -15.61 4.53
C LEU A 8 -1.13 -14.75 4.86
N ARG A 9 -0.04 -15.44 5.23
CA ARG A 9 1.27 -14.80 5.35
C ARG A 9 1.76 -14.43 3.95
N PRO A 10 2.55 -13.35 3.80
CA PRO A 10 3.17 -13.04 2.52
C PRO A 10 3.99 -14.24 2.03
N ARG A 11 4.16 -14.43 0.72
CA ARG A 11 4.96 -15.54 0.17
C ARG A 11 6.43 -15.45 0.58
N ARG A 12 6.96 -14.22 0.57
CA ARG A 12 8.37 -13.90 0.74
C ARG A 12 8.52 -12.75 1.74
N VAL A 13 9.66 -12.71 2.41
CA VAL A 13 10.11 -11.63 3.28
C VAL A 13 11.59 -11.37 3.04
N TRP A 14 12.04 -10.16 3.32
CA TRP A 14 13.45 -9.80 3.27
C TRP A 14 14.08 -10.04 4.65
N ASP A 15 14.93 -11.06 4.75
CA ASP A 15 15.80 -11.27 5.91
C ASP A 15 16.93 -10.22 5.87
N LEU A 16 16.87 -9.29 6.81
CA LEU A 16 17.81 -8.18 6.90
C LEU A 16 19.18 -8.64 7.38
N TYR A 17 19.31 -9.74 8.13
CA TYR A 17 20.62 -10.22 8.56
C TYR A 17 21.37 -10.90 7.43
N SER A 18 20.73 -11.82 6.71
CA SER A 18 21.37 -12.48 5.56
C SER A 18 21.35 -11.66 4.27
N ASN A 19 20.61 -10.54 4.27
CA ASN A 19 20.36 -9.67 3.11
C ASN A 19 19.80 -10.46 1.92
N ARG A 20 18.79 -11.28 2.17
CA ARG A 20 18.14 -12.14 1.17
C ARG A 20 16.64 -12.16 1.32
N VAL A 21 15.95 -12.26 0.20
CA VAL A 21 14.54 -12.60 0.16
C VAL A 21 14.41 -14.11 0.38
N VAL A 22 13.66 -14.46 1.42
CA VAL A 22 13.44 -15.85 1.84
C VAL A 22 11.95 -16.16 1.92
N PRO A 23 11.55 -17.43 1.81
CA PRO A 23 10.17 -17.82 2.10
C PRO A 23 9.72 -17.40 3.51
N SER A 24 8.50 -16.90 3.64
CA SER A 24 8.02 -16.33 4.91
C SER A 24 7.88 -17.32 6.05
N TRP A 25 7.78 -18.62 5.77
CA TRP A 25 7.71 -19.65 6.81
C TRP A 25 9.03 -19.82 7.57
N ILE A 26 10.13 -19.26 7.08
CA ILE A 26 11.41 -19.21 7.80
C ILE A 26 11.39 -18.11 8.87
N ALA A 27 10.63 -17.02 8.66
CA ALA A 27 10.53 -15.96 9.64
C ALA A 27 9.74 -16.43 10.87
N CYS A 28 10.39 -16.36 12.04
CA CYS A 28 9.76 -16.68 13.32
C CYS A 28 8.68 -15.65 13.72
N GLY A 29 8.81 -14.41 13.24
CA GLY A 29 7.93 -13.29 13.54
C GLY A 29 7.16 -12.74 12.32
N ARG A 30 6.38 -11.69 12.57
CA ARG A 30 5.77 -10.89 11.52
C ARG A 30 6.85 -9.94 10.96
N PRO A 31 7.02 -9.83 9.63
CA PRO A 31 7.97 -8.88 9.07
C PRO A 31 7.51 -7.45 9.33
N THR A 32 8.45 -6.52 9.50
CA THR A 32 8.18 -5.08 9.54
C THR A 32 7.90 -4.59 8.12
N PRO A 33 6.66 -4.17 7.82
CA PRO A 33 6.33 -3.63 6.50
C PRO A 33 7.01 -2.29 6.22
N ILE A 34 7.38 -2.10 4.96
CA ILE A 34 7.82 -0.82 4.42
C ILE A 34 6.75 -0.34 3.45
N SER A 35 6.28 0.90 3.62
CA SER A 35 5.45 1.59 2.63
C SER A 35 6.25 2.75 2.04
N HIS A 36 6.04 3.06 0.77
CA HIS A 36 6.78 4.14 0.13
C HIS A 36 6.03 4.82 -1.02
N ALA A 37 6.35 6.09 -1.27
CA ALA A 37 5.95 6.76 -2.49
C ALA A 37 6.71 6.18 -3.70
N TRP A 38 6.10 6.26 -4.89
CA TRP A 38 6.86 6.07 -6.12
C TRP A 38 7.52 7.38 -6.51
N VAL A 39 8.71 7.30 -7.09
CA VAL A 39 9.30 8.43 -7.81
C VAL A 39 8.98 8.33 -9.31
N ASP A 40 9.25 9.37 -10.09
CA ASP A 40 9.00 9.35 -11.52
C ASP A 40 9.76 8.20 -12.21
N GLU A 41 9.19 7.66 -13.29
CA GLU A 41 9.81 6.57 -14.07
C GLU A 41 11.20 6.91 -14.58
N LYS A 42 11.42 8.17 -15.01
CA LYS A 42 12.73 8.67 -15.42
C LYS A 42 13.77 8.67 -14.28
N ASP A 43 13.31 8.69 -13.03
CA ASP A 43 14.15 8.74 -11.82
C ASP A 43 14.21 7.38 -11.12
N ARG A 44 13.62 6.34 -11.74
CA ARG A 44 13.69 4.94 -11.31
C ARG A 44 14.65 4.16 -12.19
N GLU A 45 15.17 3.09 -11.63
CA GLU A 45 15.90 2.06 -12.35
C GLU A 45 15.52 0.67 -11.84
N ASP A 46 15.59 -0.29 -12.75
CA ASP A 46 15.28 -1.70 -12.49
C ASP A 46 16.55 -2.46 -12.13
N VAL A 47 16.83 -2.59 -10.83
CA VAL A 47 18.08 -3.17 -10.35
C VAL A 47 18.00 -4.69 -10.26
N ARG A 48 18.98 -5.39 -10.86
CA ARG A 48 19.16 -6.85 -10.68
C ARG A 48 20.06 -7.12 -9.48
N THR A 49 19.44 -7.42 -8.34
CA THR A 49 20.13 -7.60 -7.07
C THR A 49 20.29 -9.08 -6.67
N PRO A 50 21.37 -9.49 -6.01
CA PRO A 50 21.46 -10.82 -5.39
C PRO A 50 20.45 -11.02 -4.24
N ILE A 51 19.86 -9.95 -3.69
CA ILE A 51 18.90 -10.02 -2.58
C ILE A 51 17.73 -10.95 -2.93
N ASN A 52 17.14 -10.82 -4.12
CA ASN A 52 16.07 -11.70 -4.61
C ASN A 52 16.59 -12.80 -5.56
N GLY A 53 17.89 -13.15 -5.46
CA GLY A 53 18.51 -14.13 -6.34
C GLY A 53 18.59 -13.70 -7.82
N LYS A 54 18.43 -12.39 -8.10
CA LYS A 54 18.31 -11.82 -9.46
C LYS A 54 17.12 -12.36 -10.25
N GLU A 55 16.11 -12.93 -9.60
CA GLU A 55 14.99 -13.57 -10.28
C GLU A 55 14.05 -12.57 -10.99
N TRP A 56 13.91 -11.35 -10.47
CA TRP A 56 13.15 -10.25 -11.09
C TRP A 56 13.88 -8.90 -10.89
N PRO A 57 13.64 -7.89 -11.74
CA PRO A 57 14.12 -6.54 -11.50
C PRO A 57 13.50 -5.92 -10.24
N VAL A 58 14.23 -5.04 -9.57
CA VAL A 58 13.78 -4.32 -8.38
C VAL A 58 13.74 -2.82 -8.70
N PRO A 59 12.54 -2.25 -8.99
CA PRO A 59 12.38 -0.85 -9.34
C PRO A 59 12.59 0.03 -8.11
N ILE A 60 13.67 0.80 -8.09
CA ILE A 60 14.00 1.74 -7.00
C ILE A 60 14.43 3.09 -7.57
N PRO A 61 14.39 4.18 -6.77
CA PRO A 61 14.99 5.45 -7.20
C PRO A 61 16.47 5.28 -7.54
N LYS A 62 16.96 5.97 -8.59
CA LYS A 62 18.36 5.92 -9.05
C LYS A 62 19.39 6.36 -8.02
N ASP A 63 18.95 7.12 -7.03
CA ASP A 63 19.74 7.65 -5.92
C ASP A 63 19.52 6.87 -4.62
N ALA A 64 18.75 5.77 -4.65
CA ALA A 64 18.53 4.91 -3.49
C ALA A 64 19.49 3.71 -3.48
N ASP A 65 19.90 3.30 -2.28
CA ASP A 65 20.68 2.08 -2.06
C ASP A 65 19.92 1.15 -1.11
N LEU A 66 19.65 -0.07 -1.57
CA LEU A 66 19.00 -1.12 -0.76
C LEU A 66 19.80 -1.44 0.51
N ASN A 67 21.11 -1.27 0.54
CA ASN A 67 21.91 -1.46 1.75
C ASN A 67 21.68 -0.35 2.78
N LEU A 68 21.44 0.89 2.35
CA LEU A 68 21.11 1.98 3.27
C LEU A 68 19.72 1.78 3.87
N ILE A 69 18.73 1.40 3.05
CA ILE A 69 17.39 1.01 3.52
C ILE A 69 17.50 -0.13 4.53
N ARG A 70 18.31 -1.16 4.23
CA ARG A 70 18.56 -2.27 5.14
C ARG A 70 19.14 -1.80 6.48
N ILE A 71 20.12 -0.91 6.47
CA ILE A 71 20.73 -0.37 7.70
C ILE A 71 19.69 0.41 8.50
N GLU A 72 18.86 1.22 7.85
CA GLU A 72 17.77 1.94 8.51
C GLU A 72 16.77 0.98 9.16
N MET A 73 16.38 -0.09 8.45
CA MET A 73 15.51 -1.14 8.99
C MET A 73 16.13 -1.88 10.17
N LEU A 74 17.44 -2.17 10.13
CA LEU A 74 18.16 -2.78 11.25
C LEU A 74 18.23 -1.85 12.47
N ASN A 75 18.37 -0.53 12.26
CA ASN A 75 18.42 0.46 13.34
C ASN A 75 17.08 0.63 14.06
N VAL A 76 15.96 0.40 13.37
CA VAL A 76 14.62 0.33 14.02
C VAL A 76 14.34 -1.03 14.65
N GLY A 77 15.31 -1.94 14.66
CA GLY A 77 15.22 -3.24 15.32
C GLY A 77 14.52 -4.32 14.50
N ALA A 78 14.30 -4.12 13.20
CA ALA A 78 13.70 -5.13 12.35
C ALA A 78 14.70 -6.25 12.01
N GLU A 79 14.27 -7.51 12.14
CA GLU A 79 15.01 -8.68 11.66
C GLU A 79 14.57 -9.10 10.26
N TYR A 80 13.26 -9.05 10.02
CA TYR A 80 12.63 -9.34 8.74
C TYR A 80 11.82 -8.13 8.30
N ALA A 81 11.96 -7.72 7.04
CA ALA A 81 11.15 -6.67 6.43
C ALA A 81 10.23 -7.25 5.34
N TRP A 82 9.14 -6.56 5.06
CA TRP A 82 8.37 -6.77 3.85
C TRP A 82 8.39 -5.50 3.01
N LEU A 83 9.03 -5.58 1.86
CA LEU A 83 9.13 -4.51 0.87
C LEU A 83 8.59 -5.07 -0.44
N ASP A 84 7.51 -4.48 -0.96
CA ASP A 84 6.79 -4.95 -2.15
C ASP A 84 7.71 -5.17 -3.37
N VAL A 85 8.60 -4.22 -3.67
CA VAL A 85 9.54 -4.31 -4.80
C VAL A 85 10.54 -5.46 -4.69
N LEU A 86 10.79 -5.95 -3.46
CA LEU A 86 11.63 -7.12 -3.19
C LEU A 86 10.83 -8.40 -2.97
N CYS A 87 9.67 -8.34 -2.35
CA CYS A 87 8.92 -9.51 -1.88
C CYS A 87 7.83 -9.95 -2.87
N LEU A 88 7.48 -9.11 -3.83
CA LEU A 88 6.64 -9.45 -4.97
C LEU A 88 7.48 -9.49 -6.24
N ARG A 89 7.22 -10.48 -7.09
CA ARG A 89 7.83 -10.57 -8.41
C ARG A 89 7.36 -9.37 -9.23
N GLN A 90 8.28 -8.55 -9.70
CA GLN A 90 7.95 -7.33 -10.45
C GLN A 90 7.74 -7.65 -11.92
N LYS A 91 6.94 -6.81 -12.59
CA LYS A 91 6.70 -6.92 -14.02
C LYS A 91 7.99 -6.63 -14.79
N GLU A 92 8.30 -7.46 -15.77
CA GLU A 92 9.37 -7.24 -16.73
C GLU A 92 8.81 -7.43 -18.14
N GLU A 93 8.73 -6.36 -18.92
CA GLU A 93 8.12 -6.44 -20.26
C GLU A 93 8.92 -7.37 -21.18
N GLY A 94 8.25 -8.41 -21.71
CA GLY A 94 8.91 -9.49 -22.45
C GLY A 94 9.85 -10.36 -21.60
N GLY A 95 9.82 -10.19 -20.27
CA GLY A 95 10.66 -10.91 -19.34
C GLY A 95 10.31 -12.40 -19.24
N PRO A 96 11.29 -13.24 -18.86
CA PRO A 96 11.01 -14.64 -18.56
C PRO A 96 10.11 -14.72 -17.32
N ARG A 97 9.20 -15.70 -17.27
CA ARG A 97 8.38 -16.02 -16.09
C ARG A 97 7.25 -15.03 -15.74
N GLU A 98 6.78 -14.26 -16.71
CA GLU A 98 5.57 -13.44 -16.56
C GLU A 98 4.32 -14.29 -16.24
N ASP A 99 4.26 -15.53 -16.70
CA ASP A 99 3.26 -16.52 -16.32
C ASP A 99 3.28 -16.81 -14.81
N LEU A 100 4.48 -17.00 -14.23
CA LEU A 100 4.64 -17.17 -12.79
C LEU A 100 4.29 -15.89 -12.02
N ARG A 101 4.64 -14.72 -12.54
CA ARG A 101 4.24 -13.43 -11.93
C ARG A 101 2.73 -13.33 -11.85
N MET A 102 2.00 -13.61 -12.93
CA MET A 102 0.54 -13.55 -12.95
C MET A 102 -0.09 -14.50 -11.93
N GLU A 103 0.38 -15.75 -11.84
CA GLU A 103 -0.12 -16.70 -10.85
C GLU A 103 0.23 -16.33 -9.40
N GLU A 104 1.44 -15.80 -9.17
CA GLU A 104 1.82 -15.24 -7.85
C GLU A 104 0.92 -14.04 -7.49
N TRP A 105 0.77 -13.07 -8.38
CA TRP A 105 0.01 -11.84 -8.14
C TRP A 105 -1.47 -12.09 -7.87
N ARG A 106 -2.05 -13.07 -8.55
CA ARG A 106 -3.44 -13.49 -8.34
C ARG A 106 -3.77 -13.81 -6.88
N LEU A 107 -2.78 -14.27 -6.12
CA LEU A 107 -2.88 -14.54 -4.69
C LEU A 107 -2.26 -13.43 -3.82
N ASP A 108 -1.05 -13.02 -4.17
CA ASP A 108 -0.20 -12.22 -3.29
C ASP A 108 -0.66 -10.74 -3.26
N VAL A 109 -1.00 -10.14 -4.42
CA VAL A 109 -1.47 -8.73 -4.52
C VAL A 109 -2.70 -8.45 -3.66
N PRO A 110 -3.79 -9.23 -3.74
CA PRO A 110 -4.99 -8.93 -2.95
C PRO A 110 -4.82 -9.27 -1.46
N THR A 111 -3.70 -9.87 -1.04
CA THR A 111 -3.39 -10.17 0.36
C THR A 111 -2.40 -9.19 1.01
N ILE A 112 -1.86 -8.21 0.27
CA ILE A 112 -0.86 -7.24 0.74
C ILE A 112 -1.27 -6.55 2.04
N GLY A 113 -2.51 -6.08 2.15
CA GLY A 113 -3.00 -5.37 3.34
C GLY A 113 -2.88 -6.18 4.63
N ARG A 114 -2.80 -7.52 4.55
CA ARG A 114 -2.54 -8.36 5.74
C ARG A 114 -1.20 -8.06 6.38
N VAL A 115 -0.19 -7.69 5.59
CA VAL A 115 1.17 -7.39 6.06
C VAL A 115 1.18 -6.12 6.90
N TYR A 116 0.37 -5.11 6.53
CA TYR A 116 0.30 -3.81 7.19
C TYR A 116 -0.70 -3.75 8.34
N LYS A 117 -1.77 -4.55 8.30
CA LYS A 117 -2.85 -4.51 9.31
C LYS A 117 -2.37 -4.74 10.74
N ARG A 118 -2.41 -3.75 11.63
CA ARG A 118 -1.87 -3.88 13.00
C ARG A 118 -0.36 -4.13 13.05
N ALA A 119 0.38 -3.49 12.16
CA ALA A 119 1.83 -3.46 12.18
C ALA A 119 2.31 -2.05 12.48
N GLU A 120 3.51 -1.95 13.05
CA GLU A 120 4.33 -0.75 12.93
C GLU A 120 4.90 -0.71 11.51
N VAL A 121 4.66 0.38 10.79
CA VAL A 121 5.05 0.54 9.38
C VAL A 121 6.14 1.58 9.25
N VAL A 122 7.19 1.26 8.51
CA VAL A 122 8.24 2.23 8.13
C VAL A 122 7.83 2.87 6.81
N ILE A 123 7.69 4.21 6.78
CA ILE A 123 7.07 4.93 5.66
C ILE A 123 8.06 5.93 5.03
N TYR A 124 8.40 5.71 3.76
CA TYR A 124 9.16 6.67 2.94
C TYR A 124 8.22 7.58 2.13
N LEU A 125 7.96 8.80 2.61
CA LEU A 125 7.01 9.72 1.97
C LEU A 125 7.56 10.36 0.67
N SER A 126 8.88 10.56 0.56
CA SER A 126 9.53 11.22 -0.59
C SER A 126 10.10 10.24 -1.64
N GLY A 127 9.84 8.95 -1.46
CA GLY A 127 10.38 7.87 -2.29
C GLY A 127 11.28 6.93 -1.50
N LEU A 128 11.24 5.64 -1.84
CA LEU A 128 11.97 4.59 -1.14
C LEU A 128 13.47 4.90 -0.99
N GLY A 129 13.98 4.88 0.24
CA GLY A 129 15.40 5.12 0.53
C GLY A 129 15.87 6.57 0.37
N ARG A 130 14.96 7.52 0.11
CA ARG A 130 15.28 8.95 0.04
C ARG A 130 15.06 9.65 1.38
N PRO A 131 15.86 10.67 1.70
CA PRO A 131 15.55 11.58 2.80
C PRO A 131 14.17 12.22 2.62
N LEU A 132 13.46 12.40 3.72
CA LEU A 132 12.20 13.12 3.76
C LEU A 132 12.47 14.57 3.37
N SER A 133 11.85 14.97 2.26
CA SER A 133 11.87 16.34 1.76
C SER A 133 10.49 16.72 1.23
N LEU A 134 10.17 18.00 1.36
CA LEU A 134 8.92 18.58 0.86
C LEU A 134 9.27 19.68 -0.13
N LYS A 135 8.83 19.51 -1.38
CA LYS A 135 8.89 20.52 -2.44
C LYS A 135 7.48 20.94 -2.82
N ASP A 136 7.37 22.12 -3.42
CA ASP A 136 6.09 22.62 -3.90
C ASP A 136 5.46 21.64 -4.89
N GLY A 137 4.20 21.28 -4.62
CA GLY A 137 3.43 20.31 -5.41
C GLY A 137 3.65 18.85 -5.03
N ASP A 138 4.56 18.50 -4.11
CA ASP A 138 4.82 17.11 -3.74
C ASP A 138 3.57 16.43 -3.14
N LEU A 139 2.85 17.11 -2.23
CA LEU A 139 1.63 16.57 -1.61
C LEU A 139 0.51 16.34 -2.64
N ASP A 140 0.42 17.22 -3.63
CA ASP A 140 -0.60 17.20 -4.67
C ASP A 140 -0.21 16.31 -5.86
N SER A 141 1.01 15.79 -5.91
CA SER A 141 1.46 14.88 -6.97
C SER A 141 0.69 13.56 -6.93
N ASN A 142 0.34 13.01 -8.10
CA ASN A 142 -0.23 11.65 -8.20
C ASN A 142 0.71 10.56 -7.66
N ARG A 143 1.99 10.90 -7.45
CA ARG A 143 3.02 10.03 -6.88
C ARG A 143 3.17 10.19 -5.36
N SER A 144 2.60 11.25 -4.79
CA SER A 144 2.52 11.49 -3.35
C SER A 144 2.03 10.25 -2.63
N TRP A 145 2.69 9.88 -1.53
CA TRP A 145 2.24 8.79 -0.68
C TRP A 145 0.77 8.99 -0.25
N PHE A 146 0.36 10.23 0.04
CA PHE A 146 -1.00 10.59 0.43
C PHE A 146 -2.06 10.41 -0.67
N ARG A 147 -1.63 10.25 -1.93
CA ARG A 147 -2.55 10.16 -3.08
C ARG A 147 -2.60 8.78 -3.70
N ARG A 148 -1.77 7.83 -3.29
CA ARG A 148 -1.78 6.48 -3.88
C ARG A 148 -2.91 5.62 -3.34
N ALA A 149 -3.47 4.76 -4.21
CA ALA A 149 -4.55 3.85 -3.83
C ALA A 149 -4.09 2.81 -2.80
N TRP A 150 -2.94 2.20 -3.06
CA TRP A 150 -2.36 1.17 -2.20
C TRP A 150 -2.03 1.68 -0.79
N THR A 151 -1.53 2.92 -0.66
CA THR A 151 -1.12 3.48 0.63
C THR A 151 -2.28 3.65 1.62
N LEU A 152 -3.53 3.63 1.14
CA LEU A 152 -4.72 3.67 2.00
C LEU A 152 -4.82 2.45 2.93
N GLN A 153 -4.28 1.30 2.53
CA GLN A 153 -4.21 0.10 3.38
C GLN A 153 -2.83 -0.13 4.02
N GLU A 154 -1.83 0.70 3.71
CA GLU A 154 -0.43 0.52 4.14
C GLU A 154 -0.03 1.44 5.31
N VAL A 155 -1.01 2.01 6.03
CA VAL A 155 -0.75 3.00 7.09
C VAL A 155 -0.27 2.35 8.39
N GLY A 156 -0.72 1.12 8.70
CA GLY A 156 -0.42 0.46 9.97
C GLY A 156 -1.24 0.97 11.16
N ASP A 157 -0.92 0.44 12.34
CA ASP A 157 -1.41 0.98 13.63
C ASP A 157 -0.41 2.00 14.20
N GLU A 158 0.89 1.74 14.00
CA GLU A 158 2.00 2.61 14.38
C GLU A 158 2.84 2.91 13.14
N ARG A 159 3.56 4.04 13.15
CA ARG A 159 4.32 4.52 11.99
C ARG A 159 5.64 5.15 12.39
N ILE A 160 6.68 4.77 11.66
CA ILE A 160 7.99 5.40 11.68
C ILE A 160 8.16 6.09 10.34
N ILE A 161 8.41 7.41 10.35
CA ILE A 161 8.69 8.15 9.13
C ILE A 161 10.17 7.97 8.79
N ALA A 162 10.42 7.34 7.64
CA ALA A 162 11.75 7.00 7.18
C ALA A 162 12.40 8.16 6.43
N GLY A 163 13.73 8.15 6.38
CA GLY A 163 14.51 9.24 5.80
C GLY A 163 14.44 10.55 6.61
N ASP A 164 14.00 10.51 7.86
CA ASP A 164 13.99 11.69 8.73
C ASP A 164 15.42 12.18 9.00
N ILE A 165 15.61 13.50 8.98
CA ILE A 165 16.93 14.15 9.09
C ILE A 165 16.86 15.32 10.09
N PRO A 166 17.93 15.64 10.85
CA PRO A 166 17.87 16.59 11.99
C PRO A 166 17.32 18.01 11.75
N ASP A 167 17.17 18.44 10.49
CA ASP A 167 16.55 19.72 10.10
C ASP A 167 15.44 19.54 9.04
N GLY A 168 14.87 18.33 8.99
CA GLY A 168 13.85 17.93 8.03
C GLY A 168 12.43 18.37 8.43
N PRO A 169 11.44 18.07 7.58
CA PRO A 169 10.04 18.46 7.81
C PRO A 169 9.45 18.02 9.15
N MET A 170 9.89 16.90 9.72
CA MET A 170 9.44 16.39 11.01
C MET A 170 9.91 17.25 12.20
N HIS A 171 11.02 17.97 12.04
CA HIS A 171 11.63 18.79 13.09
C HIS A 171 11.35 20.30 12.90
N ALA A 172 10.53 20.66 11.92
CA ALA A 172 10.13 22.04 11.69
C ALA A 172 9.46 22.63 12.94
N ARG A 173 9.80 23.88 13.28
CA ARG A 173 9.19 24.58 14.43
C ARG A 173 7.90 25.25 14.02
N GLN A 174 6.88 25.13 14.86
CA GLN A 174 5.65 25.93 14.73
C GLN A 174 5.96 27.41 14.99
N ILE A 175 5.30 28.28 14.24
CA ILE A 175 5.44 29.74 14.36
C ILE A 175 4.32 30.32 15.23
N ASP A 176 3.10 29.80 15.08
CA ASP A 176 1.91 30.14 15.88
C ASP A 176 0.99 28.90 16.02
N ASP A 177 -0.26 29.09 16.48
CA ASP A 177 -1.28 28.05 16.76
C ASP A 177 -1.55 27.09 15.58
N GLY A 178 -0.63 26.16 15.34
CA GLY A 178 -0.72 25.11 14.32
C GLY A 178 -0.06 25.44 12.98
N ASN A 179 0.38 26.68 12.71
CA ASN A 179 1.06 26.99 11.45
C ASN A 179 2.59 26.86 11.54
N TYR A 180 3.16 26.52 10.39
CA TYR A 180 4.59 26.44 10.15
C TYR A 180 5.04 27.54 9.18
N GLU A 181 6.34 27.64 8.96
CA GLU A 181 6.96 28.62 8.06
C GLU A 181 6.34 28.67 6.67
N THR A 182 5.89 27.53 6.16
CA THR A 182 5.24 27.43 4.85
C THR A 182 3.88 26.78 4.97
N ALA A 183 2.95 27.19 4.11
CA ALA A 183 1.64 26.52 3.99
C ALA A 183 1.77 25.03 3.63
N LEU A 184 2.85 24.66 2.92
CA LEU A 184 3.18 23.27 2.60
C LEU A 184 3.51 22.47 3.87
N LEU A 185 4.32 23.03 4.78
CA LEU A 185 4.62 22.40 6.06
C LEU A 185 3.38 22.30 6.96
N THR A 186 2.56 23.35 7.00
CA THR A 186 1.28 23.31 7.73
C THR A 186 0.40 22.17 7.23
N ARG A 187 0.17 22.08 5.92
CA ARG A 187 -0.61 20.99 5.31
C ARG A 187 0.00 19.61 5.60
N PHE A 188 1.32 19.46 5.52
CA PHE A 188 1.99 18.20 5.83
C PHE A 188 1.69 17.74 7.28
N HIS A 189 1.79 18.65 8.24
CA HIS A 189 1.51 18.39 9.65
C HIS A 189 0.02 18.23 9.98
N GLU A 190 -0.89 18.65 9.11
CA GLU A 190 -2.32 18.37 9.19
C GLU A 190 -2.69 17.00 8.55
N GLU A 191 -2.08 16.68 7.41
CA GLU A 191 -2.34 15.44 6.66
C GLU A 191 -1.74 14.20 7.35
N LEU A 192 -0.58 14.33 8.01
CA LEU A 192 0.10 13.20 8.64
C LEU A 192 -0.66 12.59 9.84
N PRO A 193 -1.21 13.37 10.79
CA PRO A 193 -2.02 12.83 11.88
C PRO A 193 -3.40 12.35 11.42
N SER A 194 -3.97 12.96 10.37
CA SER A 194 -5.30 12.61 9.83
C SER A 194 -5.32 11.35 8.98
N LEU A 195 -4.16 10.67 8.83
CA LEU A 195 -4.07 9.40 8.15
C LEU A 195 -5.01 8.35 8.78
N PRO A 196 -5.72 7.56 7.94
CA PRO A 196 -6.59 6.48 8.38
C PRO A 196 -5.92 5.56 9.39
N SER A 197 -6.53 5.31 10.55
CA SER A 197 -6.20 4.10 11.31
C SER A 197 -6.74 2.88 10.56
N VAL A 198 -5.99 1.78 10.52
CA VAL A 198 -6.43 0.56 9.81
C VAL A 198 -7.68 -0.07 10.45
N GLU A 199 -7.94 0.21 11.73
CA GLU A 199 -9.13 -0.25 12.45
C GLU A 199 -10.37 0.64 12.24
N ARG A 200 -10.76 0.88 10.98
CA ARG A 200 -12.02 1.59 10.69
C ARG A 200 -13.23 0.74 11.08
N ARG A 201 -14.20 1.35 11.77
CA ARG A 201 -15.44 0.71 12.18
C ARG A 201 -16.36 0.47 10.96
N PRO A 202 -17.30 -0.50 11.02
CA PRO A 202 -18.16 -0.84 9.89
C PRO A 202 -19.01 0.31 9.32
N ASP A 203 -19.39 1.27 10.15
CA ASP A 203 -20.12 2.49 9.82
C ASP A 203 -19.28 3.50 9.01
N HIS A 204 -17.97 3.28 8.84
CA HIS A 204 -17.09 4.18 8.08
C HIS A 204 -16.93 3.77 6.60
N ILE A 205 -17.76 2.86 6.07
CA ILE A 205 -17.63 2.37 4.69
C ILE A 205 -17.63 3.52 3.66
N PHE A 206 -18.52 4.50 3.79
CA PHE A 206 -18.55 5.64 2.86
C PHE A 206 -17.33 6.56 3.00
N ALA A 207 -16.78 6.71 4.20
CA ALA A 207 -15.53 7.46 4.39
C ALA A 207 -14.34 6.75 3.73
N VAL A 208 -14.29 5.41 3.82
CA VAL A 208 -13.28 4.59 3.12
C VAL A 208 -13.40 4.75 1.60
N LEU A 209 -14.62 4.67 1.06
CA LEU A 209 -14.87 4.82 -0.37
C LEU A 209 -14.52 6.25 -0.83
N ALA A 210 -14.96 7.27 -0.11
CA ALA A 210 -14.62 8.67 -0.41
C ALA A 210 -13.12 8.96 -0.33
N ASP A 211 -12.38 8.29 0.56
CA ASP A 211 -10.92 8.39 0.59
C ASP A 211 -10.30 7.72 -0.64
N MET A 212 -10.77 6.53 -1.01
CA MET A 212 -10.30 5.81 -2.21
C MET A 212 -10.61 6.60 -3.49
N GLN A 213 -11.73 7.32 -3.55
CA GLN A 213 -12.10 8.20 -4.67
C GLN A 213 -11.04 9.28 -4.96
N LYS A 214 -10.37 9.78 -3.91
CA LYS A 214 -9.30 10.78 -4.03
C LYS A 214 -7.96 10.17 -4.43
N ARG A 215 -7.83 8.84 -4.39
CA ARG A 215 -6.58 8.12 -4.68
C ARG A 215 -6.40 7.80 -6.17
N VAL A 216 -5.14 7.70 -6.55
CA VAL A 216 -4.65 7.40 -7.89
C VAL A 216 -3.95 6.04 -7.88
N SER A 217 -4.13 5.27 -8.96
CA SER A 217 -3.45 4.00 -9.19
C SER A 217 -2.91 3.91 -10.61
N THR A 218 -1.93 3.04 -10.82
CA THR A 218 -1.41 2.75 -12.17
C THR A 218 -2.38 1.86 -12.93
N ASN A 219 -2.80 0.75 -12.32
CA ASN A 219 -3.87 -0.10 -12.83
C ASN A 219 -5.17 0.30 -12.15
N ALA A 220 -6.26 0.43 -12.91
CA ALA A 220 -7.54 0.85 -12.36
C ALA A 220 -8.05 -0.12 -11.26
N VAL A 221 -7.92 -1.43 -11.51
CA VAL A 221 -8.34 -2.52 -10.60
C VAL A 221 -7.66 -2.43 -9.22
N ASP A 222 -6.48 -1.83 -9.12
CA ASP A 222 -5.77 -1.63 -7.85
C ASP A 222 -6.57 -0.82 -6.84
N ARG A 223 -7.48 0.06 -7.29
CA ARG A 223 -8.34 0.82 -6.38
C ARG A 223 -9.31 -0.10 -5.65
N VAL A 224 -9.83 -1.13 -6.33
CA VAL A 224 -10.66 -2.16 -5.72
C VAL A 224 -9.81 -3.05 -4.82
N ALA A 225 -8.65 -3.49 -5.30
CA ALA A 225 -7.77 -4.37 -4.53
C ALA A 225 -7.27 -3.70 -3.23
N GLY A 226 -6.95 -2.40 -3.27
CA GLY A 226 -6.55 -1.60 -2.11
C GLY A 226 -7.65 -1.39 -1.07
N LEU A 227 -8.92 -1.67 -1.41
CA LEU A 227 -10.04 -1.66 -0.47
C LEU A 227 -10.20 -2.97 0.31
N THR A 228 -9.56 -4.05 -0.13
CA THR A 228 -9.79 -5.41 0.37
C THR A 228 -9.74 -5.48 1.89
N PHE A 229 -8.64 -5.04 2.52
CA PHE A 229 -8.51 -5.15 3.98
C PHE A 229 -9.33 -4.13 4.77
N LEU A 230 -9.68 -3.01 4.13
CA LEU A 230 -10.51 -1.97 4.73
C LEU A 230 -11.98 -2.42 4.82
N LEU A 231 -12.45 -3.20 3.84
CA LEU A 231 -13.82 -3.73 3.77
C LEU A 231 -14.01 -5.09 4.46
N ARG A 232 -12.94 -5.64 5.05
CA ARG A 232 -12.95 -6.83 5.94
C ARG A 232 -13.72 -8.05 5.39
N PRO A 233 -13.46 -8.50 4.16
CA PRO A 233 -14.19 -9.62 3.58
C PRO A 233 -13.81 -10.94 4.26
N TYR A 234 -14.73 -11.91 4.25
CA TYR A 234 -14.47 -13.27 4.78
C TYR A 234 -13.64 -14.12 3.83
N THR A 235 -13.75 -13.84 2.53
CA THR A 235 -12.89 -14.41 1.48
C THR A 235 -12.37 -13.28 0.63
N ILE A 236 -11.19 -13.42 0.03
CA ILE A 236 -10.62 -12.37 -0.83
C ILE A 236 -10.80 -12.80 -2.29
N PRO A 237 -11.39 -11.97 -3.17
CA PRO A 237 -11.40 -12.23 -4.61
C PRO A 237 -9.98 -12.37 -5.16
N ALA A 238 -9.79 -13.27 -6.12
CA ALA A 238 -8.53 -13.36 -6.85
C ALA A 238 -8.28 -12.06 -7.63
N TYR A 239 -7.02 -11.64 -7.75
CA TYR A 239 -6.65 -10.45 -8.51
C TYR A 239 -6.34 -10.81 -9.96
N HIS A 240 -6.91 -10.04 -10.90
CA HIS A 240 -6.60 -10.16 -12.31
C HIS A 240 -6.48 -8.77 -12.93
N GLU A 241 -5.32 -8.45 -13.51
CA GLU A 241 -5.07 -7.12 -14.11
C GLU A 241 -6.04 -6.80 -15.26
N SER A 242 -6.59 -7.83 -15.92
CA SER A 242 -7.52 -7.71 -17.04
C SER A 242 -9.00 -7.60 -16.63
N GLU A 243 -9.32 -7.66 -15.34
CA GLU A 243 -10.71 -7.54 -14.89
C GLU A 243 -11.24 -6.11 -15.08
N THR A 244 -12.56 -6.02 -15.29
CA THR A 244 -13.21 -4.71 -15.26
C THR A 244 -13.33 -4.24 -13.80
N LEU A 245 -13.34 -2.93 -13.60
CA LEU A 245 -13.55 -2.32 -12.28
C LEU A 245 -14.84 -2.79 -11.62
N GLU A 246 -15.94 -2.86 -12.38
CA GLU A 246 -17.25 -3.28 -11.86
C GLU A 246 -17.25 -4.77 -11.47
N ASP A 247 -16.61 -5.64 -12.25
CA ASP A 247 -16.53 -7.06 -11.91
C ASP A 247 -15.70 -7.30 -10.65
N ALA A 248 -14.54 -6.64 -10.53
CA ALA A 248 -13.71 -6.70 -9.34
C ALA A 248 -14.45 -6.15 -8.12
N TRP A 249 -15.11 -4.99 -8.26
CA TRP A 249 -15.92 -4.38 -7.21
C TRP A 249 -17.06 -5.29 -6.78
N MET A 250 -17.77 -5.88 -7.74
CA MET A 250 -18.84 -6.84 -7.50
C MET A 250 -18.35 -8.06 -6.72
N ALA A 251 -17.20 -8.62 -7.11
CA ALA A 251 -16.60 -9.74 -6.40
C ALA A 251 -16.27 -9.37 -4.95
N LEU A 252 -15.68 -8.19 -4.71
CA LEU A 252 -15.34 -7.72 -3.38
C LEU A 252 -16.60 -7.47 -2.52
N VAL A 253 -17.61 -6.80 -3.05
CA VAL A 253 -18.89 -6.58 -2.33
C VAL A 253 -19.58 -7.90 -2.00
N ASN A 254 -19.51 -8.91 -2.87
CA ASN A 254 -20.10 -10.22 -2.55
C ASN A 254 -19.36 -10.93 -1.40
N ALA A 255 -18.06 -10.72 -1.26
CA ALA A 255 -17.20 -11.37 -0.25
C ALA A 255 -17.10 -10.58 1.07
N MET A 256 -17.51 -9.32 1.05
CA MET A 256 -17.50 -8.37 2.17
C MET A 256 -18.27 -8.86 3.41
N ASP A 257 -17.85 -8.41 4.59
CA ASP A 257 -18.56 -8.65 5.86
C ASP A 257 -20.06 -8.28 5.75
N PRO A 258 -20.99 -9.13 6.23
CA PRO A 258 -22.42 -8.88 6.18
C PRO A 258 -22.86 -7.54 6.78
N LYS A 259 -22.20 -7.04 7.83
CA LYS A 259 -22.55 -5.74 8.42
C LYS A 259 -22.17 -4.59 7.49
N MET A 260 -20.98 -4.65 6.91
CA MET A 260 -20.54 -3.67 5.90
C MET A 260 -21.49 -3.66 4.67
N ARG A 261 -21.92 -4.85 4.21
CA ARG A 261 -22.90 -4.96 3.12
C ARG A 261 -24.27 -4.40 3.50
N ALA A 262 -24.70 -4.57 4.75
CA ALA A 262 -25.95 -4.00 5.24
C ALA A 262 -25.91 -2.46 5.23
N HIS A 263 -24.77 -1.83 5.54
CA HIS A 263 -24.63 -0.37 5.39
C HIS A 263 -24.81 0.07 3.94
N LEU A 264 -24.20 -0.63 2.96
CA LEU A 264 -24.46 -0.33 1.53
C LEU A 264 -25.94 -0.47 1.18
N LEU A 265 -26.61 -1.52 1.66
CA LEU A 265 -28.03 -1.78 1.38
C LEU A 265 -28.96 -0.72 1.99
N LEU A 266 -28.68 -0.27 3.22
CA LEU A 266 -29.59 0.56 4.00
C LEU A 266 -29.34 2.06 3.84
N GLU A 267 -28.10 2.46 3.57
CA GLU A 267 -27.68 3.86 3.61
C GLU A 267 -27.32 4.43 2.23
N TYR A 268 -27.02 3.59 1.24
CA TYR A 268 -26.72 4.09 -0.10
C TYR A 268 -28.01 4.38 -0.90
N PRO A 269 -28.25 5.62 -1.35
CA PRO A 269 -29.52 5.99 -1.97
C PRO A 269 -29.62 5.63 -3.46
N GLY A 270 -28.50 5.29 -4.11
CA GLY A 270 -28.45 5.04 -5.55
C GLY A 270 -28.76 3.59 -5.92
N VAL A 271 -29.30 3.42 -7.13
CA VAL A 271 -29.65 2.11 -7.69
C VAL A 271 -28.48 1.56 -8.49
N GLY A 272 -28.02 0.36 -8.15
CA GLY A 272 -26.96 -0.34 -8.87
C GLY A 272 -27.36 -0.88 -10.24
N LEU A 273 -26.46 -1.68 -10.84
CA LEU A 273 -26.66 -2.30 -12.15
C LEU A 273 -27.32 -3.69 -12.08
N GLY A 274 -28.05 -4.01 -13.16
CA GLY A 274 -28.57 -5.36 -13.43
C GLY A 274 -29.56 -5.87 -12.38
N CYS A 275 -29.40 -7.15 -11.99
CA CYS A 275 -30.28 -7.81 -11.01
C CYS A 275 -29.95 -7.47 -9.55
N LYS A 276 -28.81 -6.83 -9.26
CA LYS A 276 -28.36 -6.47 -7.91
C LYS A 276 -28.42 -4.96 -7.69
N LYS A 277 -29.63 -4.41 -7.84
CA LYS A 277 -29.94 -2.97 -7.73
C LYS A 277 -29.66 -2.34 -6.36
N TRP A 278 -29.49 -3.17 -5.32
CA TRP A 278 -29.37 -2.73 -3.94
C TRP A 278 -27.97 -2.28 -3.52
N ARG A 279 -26.94 -2.59 -4.30
CA ARG A 279 -25.55 -2.19 -4.05
C ARG A 279 -25.13 -1.16 -5.09
N PRO A 280 -24.23 -0.21 -4.76
CA PRO A 280 -23.73 0.72 -5.74
C PRO A 280 -22.83 0.04 -6.78
N THR A 281 -22.77 0.61 -7.98
CA THR A 281 -21.73 0.33 -8.98
C THR A 281 -20.39 0.93 -8.57
N TRP A 282 -19.31 0.53 -9.24
CA TRP A 282 -18.01 1.16 -9.03
C TRP A 282 -18.03 2.66 -9.36
N ASP A 283 -18.67 3.06 -10.47
CA ASP A 283 -18.77 4.47 -10.87
C ASP A 283 -19.62 5.32 -9.91
N GLN A 284 -20.41 4.66 -9.07
CA GLN A 284 -21.27 5.26 -8.05
C GLN A 284 -20.57 5.43 -6.69
N VAL A 285 -19.42 4.78 -6.48
CA VAL A 285 -18.62 4.82 -5.24
C VAL A 285 -17.30 5.54 -5.39
#